data_AF-A0A8T7CAX7-F1
#
_entry.id   AF-A0A8T7CAX7-F1
#
_cell.length_a   1.000
_cell.length_b   1.000
_cell.length_c   1.000
_cell.angle_alpha   90.00
_cell.angle_beta   90.00
_cell.angle_gamma   90.00
#
_symmetry.space_group_name_H-M   'P 1'
#
loop_
_entity.id
_entity.type
_entity.pdbx_description
1 polymer ?
#
loop_
_entity_poly.entity_id
_entity_poly.type
_entity_poly.pdbx_seq_one_letter_code
_entity_poly.pdbx_strand_id
1 'polypeptide(L)'
;MSKAIIRHGFILILLALMSGLFIPSMPIPRLGLSAHTIGILSGVLFIAIGAIWQEFNLSPRQLQIMFWSWLYSGYINWLGCLVGALAGAGKTTPVASAGAKGSAMAETLVAILLGSVALASFVAVVLSIWGLSRRAGSAG
;
A
#
# COMPACT_ATOMS: atom_id res chain seq x y z
N MET A 1 -18.51 -5.75 8.69
CA MET A 1 -17.10 -6.11 8.78
C MET A 1 -16.69 -7.15 7.73
N SER A 2 -15.50 -7.02 7.12
CA SER A 2 -14.83 -8.04 6.30
C SER A 2 -13.62 -8.60 7.05
N LYS A 3 -13.68 -9.86 7.49
CA LYS A 3 -12.57 -10.50 8.24
C LYS A 3 -11.33 -10.72 7.38
N ALA A 4 -11.51 -10.92 6.08
CA ALA A 4 -10.42 -11.20 5.16
C ALA A 4 -9.45 -10.01 5.04
N ILE A 5 -9.97 -8.80 4.81
CA ILE A 5 -9.11 -7.60 4.68
C ILE A 5 -8.46 -7.24 6.02
N ILE A 6 -9.16 -7.42 7.15
CA ILE A 6 -8.59 -7.24 8.50
C ILE A 6 -7.40 -8.18 8.71
N ARG A 7 -7.53 -9.46 8.33
CA ARG A 7 -6.43 -10.43 8.40
C ARG A 7 -5.23 -9.97 7.57
N HIS A 8 -5.47 -9.48 6.35
CA HIS A 8 -4.40 -8.91 5.53
C HIS A 8 -3.76 -7.67 6.16
N GLY A 9 -4.52 -6.87 6.91
CA GLY A 9 -3.98 -5.76 7.69
C GLY A 9 -2.94 -6.21 8.71
N PHE A 10 -3.24 -7.24 9.49
CA PHE A 10 -2.28 -7.83 10.44
C PHE A 10 -1.09 -8.52 9.76
N ILE A 11 -1.32 -9.20 8.63
CA ILE A 11 -0.22 -9.82 7.86
C ILE A 11 0.74 -8.73 7.38
N LEU A 12 0.24 -7.62 6.85
CA LEU A 12 1.10 -6.54 6.35
C LEU A 12 1.83 -5.83 7.49
N ILE A 13 1.20 -5.67 8.65
CA ILE A 13 1.87 -5.19 9.88
C ILE A 13 3.01 -6.12 10.27
N LEU A 14 2.79 -7.44 10.27
CA LEU A 14 3.83 -8.42 10.58
C LEU A 14 5.01 -8.31 9.61
N LEU A 15 4.75 -8.22 8.30
CA LEU A 15 5.79 -8.04 7.30
C LEU A 15 6.55 -6.72 7.47
N ALA A 16 5.86 -5.65 7.85
CA ALA A 16 6.46 -4.36 8.16
C ALA A 16 7.37 -4.44 9.40
N LEU A 17 6.95 -5.12 10.46
CA LEU A 17 7.76 -5.36 11.65
C LEU A 17 9.02 -6.16 11.31
N MET A 18 8.87 -7.25 10.55
CA MET A 18 10.00 -8.08 10.12
C MET A 18 11.01 -7.29 9.28
N SER A 19 10.54 -6.54 8.27
CA SER A 19 11.43 -5.70 7.45
C SER A 19 12.06 -4.55 8.24
N GLY A 20 11.37 -4.04 9.27
CA GLY A 20 11.86 -3.00 10.18
C GLY A 20 13.13 -3.39 10.95
N LEU A 21 13.29 -4.68 11.30
CA LEU A 21 14.46 -5.19 12.02
C LEU A 21 15.76 -5.03 11.23
N PHE A 22 15.67 -4.99 9.89
CA PHE A 22 16.84 -4.96 9.01
C PHE A 22 17.16 -3.55 8.49
N ILE A 23 16.40 -2.51 8.86
CA ILE A 23 16.58 -1.14 8.35
C ILE A 23 18.04 -0.64 8.41
N PRO A 24 18.78 -0.78 9.54
CA PRO A 24 20.15 -0.26 9.63
C PRO A 24 21.14 -0.92 8.65
N SER A 25 20.80 -2.10 8.14
CA SER A 25 21.65 -2.87 7.22
C SER A 25 21.34 -2.64 5.74
N MET A 26 20.30 -1.86 5.42
CA MET A 26 19.87 -1.61 4.04
C MET A 26 20.74 -0.53 3.39
N PRO A 27 21.03 -0.62 2.07
CA PRO A 27 21.73 0.45 1.33
C PRO A 27 21.08 1.84 1.43
N ILE A 28 19.75 1.92 1.51
CA ILE A 28 19.02 3.16 1.73
C ILE A 28 18.13 3.04 2.98
N PRO A 29 18.68 3.21 4.20
CA PRO A 29 17.94 2.99 5.46
C PRO A 29 16.69 3.86 5.57
N ARG A 30 16.73 5.11 5.08
CA ARG A 30 15.58 6.02 5.10
C ARG A 30 14.42 5.50 4.24
N LEU A 31 14.71 4.89 3.08
CA LEU A 31 13.70 4.25 2.26
C LEU A 31 13.20 2.94 2.90
N GLY A 32 14.06 2.22 3.61
CA GLY A 32 13.66 1.09 4.46
C GLY A 32 12.67 1.49 5.56
N LEU A 33 12.90 2.63 6.22
CA LEU A 33 11.96 3.22 7.17
C LEU A 33 10.64 3.63 6.48
N SER A 34 10.70 4.18 5.27
CA SER A 34 9.49 4.43 4.46
C SER A 34 8.73 3.14 4.18
N ALA A 35 9.40 2.05 3.80
CA ALA A 35 8.75 0.75 3.59
C ALA A 35 8.06 0.27 4.88
N HIS A 36 8.75 0.31 6.02
CA HIS A 36 8.20 -0.06 7.32
C HIS A 36 6.93 0.75 7.65
N THR A 37 7.00 2.08 7.58
CA THR A 37 5.86 2.95 7.89
C THR A 37 4.70 2.76 6.92
N ILE A 38 4.96 2.61 5.62
CA ILE A 38 3.95 2.28 4.60
C ILE A 38 3.24 0.96 4.93
N GLY A 39 3.97 -0.07 5.32
CA GLY A 39 3.39 -1.37 5.68
C GLY A 39 2.49 -1.29 6.92
N ILE A 40 2.93 -0.59 7.98
CA ILE A 40 2.12 -0.37 9.19
C ILE A 40 0.85 0.42 8.85
N LEU A 41 0.97 1.57 8.18
CA LEU A 41 -0.17 2.43 7.85
C LEU A 41 -1.16 1.74 6.90
N SER A 42 -0.66 1.03 5.91
CA SER A 42 -1.51 0.23 5.00
C SER A 42 -2.24 -0.87 5.77
N GLY A 43 -1.57 -1.50 6.75
CA GLY A 43 -2.21 -2.50 7.60
C GLY A 43 -3.32 -1.93 8.47
N VAL A 44 -3.10 -0.77 9.10
CA VAL A 44 -4.13 -0.04 9.86
C VAL A 44 -5.30 0.36 8.94
N LEU A 45 -5.00 0.83 7.73
CA LEU A 45 -6.01 1.19 6.74
C LEU A 45 -6.86 -0.02 6.32
N PHE A 46 -6.25 -1.19 6.12
CA PHE A 46 -7.00 -2.43 5.83
C PHE A 46 -7.90 -2.85 6.98
N ILE A 47 -7.45 -2.68 8.23
CA ILE A 47 -8.26 -2.95 9.42
C ILE A 47 -9.47 -1.99 9.44
N ALA A 48 -9.25 -0.70 9.21
CA ALA A 48 -10.31 0.31 9.18
C ALA A 48 -11.33 0.04 8.07
N ILE A 49 -10.88 -0.17 6.82
CA ILE A 49 -11.75 -0.51 5.68
C ILE A 49 -12.52 -1.80 5.96
N GLY A 50 -11.87 -2.80 6.55
CA GLY A 50 -12.51 -4.04 6.95
C GLY A 50 -13.57 -3.87 8.01
N ALA A 51 -13.36 -2.99 8.98
CA ALA A 51 -14.36 -2.67 10.00
C ALA A 51 -15.61 -2.07 9.35
N ILE A 52 -15.44 -1.04 8.52
CA ILE A 52 -16.55 -0.31 7.87
C ILE A 52 -17.06 -0.98 6.58
N TRP A 53 -16.62 -2.21 6.26
CA TRP A 53 -16.87 -2.82 4.95
C TRP A 53 -18.36 -2.88 4.52
N GLN A 54 -19.27 -2.99 5.48
CA GLN A 54 -20.72 -3.09 5.21
C GLN A 54 -21.35 -1.74 4.89
N GLU A 55 -20.61 -0.64 5.06
CA GLU A 55 -21.07 0.71 4.78
C GLU A 55 -20.84 1.12 3.33
N PHE A 56 -20.08 0.33 2.56
CA PHE A 56 -19.89 0.57 1.13
C PHE A 56 -21.07 0.01 0.33
N ASN A 57 -21.90 0.91 -0.20
CA ASN A 57 -23.00 0.57 -1.10
C ASN A 57 -22.52 0.44 -2.56
N LEU A 58 -21.90 -0.71 -2.84
CA LEU A 58 -21.27 -1.05 -4.11
C LEU A 58 -21.85 -2.35 -4.67
N SER A 59 -21.86 -2.52 -6.00
CA SER A 59 -22.20 -3.83 -6.58
C SER A 59 -21.15 -4.90 -6.19
N PRO A 60 -21.49 -6.20 -6.24
CA PRO A 60 -20.54 -7.27 -5.91
C PRO A 60 -19.23 -7.20 -6.70
N ARG A 61 -19.31 -6.84 -8.00
CA ARG A 61 -18.12 -6.65 -8.85
C ARG A 61 -17.26 -5.48 -8.37
N GLN A 62 -17.87 -4.36 -7.98
CA GLN A 62 -17.14 -3.19 -7.51
C GLN A 62 -16.50 -3.41 -6.13
N LEU A 63 -17.17 -4.14 -5.24
CA LEU A 63 -16.57 -4.58 -3.97
C LEU A 63 -15.34 -5.45 -4.21
N GLN A 64 -15.43 -6.39 -5.15
CA GLN A 64 -14.30 -7.25 -5.50
C GLN A 64 -13.12 -6.45 -6.08
N ILE A 65 -13.39 -5.49 -6.97
CA ILE A 65 -12.35 -4.61 -7.51
C ILE A 65 -11.72 -3.79 -6.37
N MET A 66 -12.54 -3.14 -5.54
CA MET A 66 -12.06 -2.35 -4.40
C MET A 66 -11.20 -3.19 -3.44
N PHE A 67 -11.63 -4.41 -3.14
CA PHE A 67 -10.88 -5.34 -2.29
C PHE A 67 -9.48 -5.62 -2.86
N TRP A 68 -9.40 -6.04 -4.13
CA TRP A 68 -8.12 -6.38 -4.75
C TRP A 68 -7.24 -5.14 -4.99
N SER A 69 -7.83 -4.00 -5.32
CA SER A 69 -7.10 -2.74 -5.46
C SER A 69 -6.45 -2.31 -4.15
N TRP A 70 -7.16 -2.39 -3.02
CA TRP A 70 -6.59 -2.11 -1.70
C TRP A 70 -5.44 -3.07 -1.35
N LEU A 71 -5.66 -4.38 -1.49
CA LEU A 71 -4.62 -5.37 -1.20
C LEU A 71 -3.38 -5.13 -2.08
N TYR A 72 -3.58 -4.98 -3.39
CA TYR A 72 -2.49 -4.73 -4.33
C TYR A 72 -1.73 -3.46 -3.95
N SER A 73 -2.43 -2.34 -3.71
CA SER A 73 -1.77 -1.09 -3.37
C SER A 73 -0.97 -1.22 -2.08
N GLY A 74 -1.49 -1.83 -1.02
CA GLY A 74 -0.76 -1.95 0.25
C GLY A 74 0.48 -2.86 0.14
N TYR A 75 0.33 -4.06 -0.43
CA TYR A 75 1.43 -5.02 -0.53
C TYR A 75 2.51 -4.55 -1.51
N ILE A 76 2.12 -4.08 -2.70
CA ILE A 76 3.08 -3.71 -3.73
C ILE A 76 3.75 -2.37 -3.41
N ASN A 77 3.09 -1.46 -2.70
CA ASN A 77 3.75 -0.23 -2.22
C ASN A 77 4.83 -0.55 -1.19
N TRP A 78 4.49 -1.35 -0.17
CA TRP A 78 5.47 -1.84 0.80
C TRP A 78 6.63 -2.57 0.11
N LEU A 79 6.33 -3.48 -0.81
CA LEU A 79 7.34 -4.26 -1.53
C LEU A 79 8.23 -3.37 -2.41
N GLY A 80 7.65 -2.42 -3.15
CA GLY A 80 8.40 -1.53 -4.03
C GLY A 80 9.39 -0.67 -3.25
N CYS A 81 8.97 -0.11 -2.11
CA CYS A 81 9.88 0.62 -1.22
C CYS A 81 10.95 -0.31 -0.60
N LEU A 82 10.58 -1.53 -0.19
CA LEU A 82 11.53 -2.47 0.39
C LEU A 82 12.58 -2.92 -0.63
N VAL A 83 12.17 -3.23 -1.86
CA VAL A 83 13.08 -3.56 -2.97
C VAL A 83 13.99 -2.38 -3.27
N GLY A 84 13.47 -1.16 -3.32
CA GLY A 84 14.30 0.04 -3.50
C GLY A 84 15.33 0.22 -2.39
N ALA A 85 14.92 0.00 -1.14
CA ALA A 85 15.81 0.10 0.02
C ALA A 85 16.93 -0.94 -0.01
N LEU A 86 16.60 -2.19 -0.35
CA LEU A 86 17.53 -3.32 -0.40
C LEU A 86 18.45 -3.30 -1.62
N ALA A 87 17.95 -2.86 -2.78
CA ALA A 87 18.71 -2.82 -4.03
C ALA A 87 19.45 -1.48 -4.26
N GLY A 88 19.29 -0.51 -3.35
CA GLY A 88 19.84 0.83 -3.49
C GLY A 88 19.19 1.65 -4.63
N ALA A 89 17.99 1.27 -5.07
CA ALA A 89 17.26 1.94 -6.14
C ALA A 89 16.36 3.04 -5.55
N GLY A 90 16.67 4.29 -5.90
CA GLY A 90 16.14 5.47 -5.24
C GLY A 90 15.69 6.58 -6.18
N LYS A 91 15.75 6.38 -7.50
CA LYS A 91 15.46 7.42 -8.50
C LYS A 91 14.02 7.90 -8.43
N THR A 92 13.07 6.99 -8.17
CA THR A 92 11.63 7.31 -8.06
C THR A 92 11.22 7.79 -6.67
N THR A 93 12.14 7.75 -5.69
CA THR A 93 11.91 8.15 -4.30
C THR A 93 13.01 9.11 -3.81
N PRO A 94 13.29 10.22 -4.54
CA PRO A 94 14.48 11.06 -4.32
C PRO A 94 14.58 11.64 -2.91
N VAL A 95 13.41 11.93 -2.30
CA VAL A 95 13.33 12.41 -0.91
C VAL A 95 13.85 11.35 0.06
N ALA A 96 13.43 10.09 -0.08
CA ALA A 96 13.84 9.01 0.81
C ALA A 96 15.25 8.50 0.51
N SER A 97 15.69 8.59 -0.76
CA SER A 97 16.98 8.08 -1.21
C SER A 97 18.14 9.05 -1.10
N ALA A 98 17.88 10.33 -0.75
CA ALA A 98 18.88 11.40 -0.78
C ALA A 98 19.62 11.49 -2.13
N GLY A 99 18.91 11.18 -3.24
CA GLY A 99 19.45 11.20 -4.59
C GLY A 99 20.23 9.95 -5.01
N ALA A 100 20.27 8.89 -4.18
CA ALA A 100 20.89 7.62 -4.54
C ALA A 100 20.26 7.00 -5.79
N LYS A 101 21.09 6.32 -6.57
CA LYS A 101 20.71 5.62 -7.80
C LYS A 101 21.28 4.21 -7.80
N GLY A 102 20.42 3.23 -8.04
CA GLY A 102 20.77 1.83 -8.14
C GLY A 102 21.09 1.41 -9.58
N SER A 103 21.16 0.10 -9.80
CA SER A 103 21.29 -0.46 -11.14
C SER A 103 20.07 -0.14 -12.00
N ALA A 104 20.25 -0.04 -13.32
CA ALA A 104 19.15 0.27 -14.24
C ALA A 104 17.98 -0.72 -14.12
N MET A 105 18.28 -2.00 -13.88
CA MET A 105 17.27 -3.04 -13.68
C MET A 105 16.49 -2.82 -12.38
N ALA A 106 17.17 -2.53 -11.27
CA ALA A 106 16.52 -2.28 -9.99
C ALA A 106 15.64 -1.02 -10.03
N GLU A 107 16.13 0.06 -10.66
CA GLU A 107 15.38 1.29 -10.84
C GLU A 107 14.12 1.08 -11.70
N THR A 108 14.24 0.31 -12.78
CA THR A 108 13.10 -0.01 -13.64
C THR A 108 12.05 -0.83 -12.90
N LEU A 109 12.48 -1.85 -12.14
CA LEU A 109 11.58 -2.66 -11.34
C LEU A 109 10.84 -1.81 -10.29
N VAL A 110 11.55 -1.00 -9.51
CA VAL A 110 10.93 -0.12 -8.50
C VAL A 110 9.98 0.89 -9.16
N ALA A 111 10.35 1.46 -10.32
CA ALA A 111 9.48 2.37 -11.06
C ALA A 111 8.18 1.70 -11.53
N ILE A 112 8.25 0.46 -12.05
CA ILE A 112 7.06 -0.29 -12.45
C ILE A 112 6.17 -0.59 -11.23
N LEU A 113 6.75 -1.06 -10.13
CA LEU A 113 6.01 -1.39 -8.91
C LEU A 113 5.31 -0.16 -8.32
N LEU A 114 6.04 0.94 -8.12
CA LEU A 114 5.46 2.14 -7.53
C LEU A 114 4.49 2.85 -8.50
N GLY A 115 4.76 2.78 -9.80
CA GLY A 115 3.86 3.30 -10.83
C GLY A 115 2.53 2.55 -10.88
N SER A 116 2.53 1.22 -10.82
CA SER A 116 1.31 0.42 -10.82
C SER A 116 0.49 0.60 -9.53
N VAL A 117 1.17 0.79 -8.39
CA VAL A 117 0.54 1.11 -7.10
C VAL A 117 -0.26 2.40 -7.18
N ALA A 118 0.24 3.44 -7.86
CA ALA A 118 -0.48 4.70 -8.00
C ALA A 118 -1.85 4.46 -8.64
N LEU A 119 -1.90 3.72 -9.75
CA LEU A 119 -3.14 3.39 -10.45
C LEU A 119 -4.10 2.58 -9.55
N ALA A 120 -3.60 1.53 -8.89
CA ALA A 120 -4.41 0.71 -7.99
C ALA A 120 -4.98 1.52 -6.81
N SER A 121 -4.19 2.43 -6.26
CA SER A 121 -4.59 3.30 -5.14
C SER A 121 -5.70 4.25 -5.55
N PHE A 122 -5.62 4.85 -6.75
CA PHE A 122 -6.70 5.69 -7.27
C PHE A 122 -8.01 4.91 -7.42
N VAL A 123 -7.96 3.70 -7.99
CA VAL A 123 -9.16 2.85 -8.12
C VAL A 123 -9.74 2.52 -6.75
N ALA A 124 -8.91 2.12 -5.79
CA ALA A 124 -9.34 1.76 -4.44
C ALA A 124 -10.04 2.92 -3.72
N VAL A 125 -9.44 4.12 -3.79
CA VAL A 125 -9.96 5.33 -3.15
C VAL A 125 -11.23 5.82 -3.83
N VAL A 126 -11.27 5.87 -5.16
CA VAL A 126 -12.47 6.30 -5.90
C VAL A 126 -13.67 5.39 -5.59
N LEU A 127 -13.48 4.07 -5.57
CA LEU A 127 -14.54 3.14 -5.22
C LEU A 127 -14.96 3.28 -3.75
N SER A 128 -14.02 3.55 -2.84
CA SER A 128 -14.31 3.76 -1.42
C SER A 128 -15.15 5.02 -1.21
N ILE A 129 -14.80 6.14 -1.85
CA ILE A 129 -15.57 7.39 -1.83
C ILE A 129 -16.97 7.13 -2.40
N TRP A 130 -17.05 6.58 -3.60
CA TRP A 130 -18.32 6.37 -4.29
C TRP A 130 -19.24 5.39 -3.54
N GLY A 131 -18.67 4.37 -2.91
CA GLY A 131 -19.39 3.41 -2.08
C GLY A 131 -19.99 4.03 -0.82
N LEU A 132 -19.31 5.00 -0.21
CA LEU A 132 -19.80 5.71 0.98
C LEU A 132 -20.81 6.81 0.64
N SER A 133 -20.62 7.53 -0.47
CA SER A 133 -21.51 8.63 -0.87
C SER A 133 -22.95 8.19 -1.16
N ARG A 134 -23.15 6.92 -1.55
CA ARG A 134 -24.50 6.37 -1.84
C ARG A 134 -25.38 6.16 -0.61
N ARG A 135 -24.82 6.21 0.60
CA ARG A 135 -25.61 6.14 1.85
C ARG A 135 -26.11 7.52 2.31
N ALA A 136 -25.42 8.59 1.89
CA ALA A 136 -25.78 9.97 2.26
C ALA A 136 -27.02 10.51 1.52
N GLY A 137 -27.48 9.82 0.46
CA GLY A 137 -28.69 10.20 -0.29
C GLY A 137 -30.03 9.75 0.32
N SER A 138 -30.02 9.05 1.45
CA SER A 138 -31.23 8.55 2.14
C SER A 138 -31.32 8.98 3.61
N ALA A 139 -30.57 10.00 4.01
CA ALA A 139 -30.64 10.63 5.32
C ALA A 139 -30.81 12.16 5.13
N GLY A 140 -32.01 12.54 4.69
CA GLY A 140 -32.48 13.91 4.53
C GLY A 140 -34.00 13.91 4.51
#